data_AF-A0A4Y2KYW4-F1
#
_entry.id   AF-A0A4Y2KYW4-F1
#
_cell.length_a   1.000
_cell.length_b   1.000
_cell.length_c   1.000
_cell.angle_alpha   90.00
_cell.angle_beta   90.00
_cell.angle_gamma   90.00
#
_symmetry.space_group_name_H-M   'P 1'
#
loop_
_entity.id
_entity.type
_entity.pdbx_description
1 polymer ?
#
loop_
_entity_poly.entity_id
_entity_poly.type
_entity_poly.pdbx_seq_one_letter_code
_entity_poly.pdbx_strand_id
1 'polypeptide(L)'
;MKLPRNIANSRYVSTPLESWKLLMSDEMVQDLVNCTNINIASISDRFPRERDAKSTTEAELKAFIGLLYIYGVHKSSHVNITDLWATDGTGIEIFRTTMTPKRFIFLLRCIRFGDIRNR
;
A
#
# COMPACT_ATOMS: atom_id res chain seq x y z
N MET A 1 -15.04 -3.48 -39.03
CA MET A 1 -14.26 -4.09 -37.93
C MET A 1 -14.18 -3.09 -36.78
N LYS A 2 -14.74 -3.38 -35.61
CA LYS A 2 -14.63 -2.52 -34.42
C LYS A 2 -13.35 -2.89 -33.68
N LEU A 3 -12.42 -1.96 -33.55
CA LEU A 3 -11.21 -2.14 -32.76
C LEU A 3 -11.57 -2.14 -31.26
N PRO A 4 -10.91 -2.97 -30.43
CA PRO A 4 -11.11 -2.93 -28.98
C PRO A 4 -10.77 -1.54 -28.44
N ARG A 5 -11.65 -1.00 -27.58
CA ARG A 5 -11.52 0.32 -26.96
C ARG A 5 -12.09 0.28 -25.54
N ASN A 6 -11.56 1.15 -24.68
CA ASN A 6 -12.12 1.51 -23.38
C ASN A 6 -13.62 1.81 -23.46
N ILE A 7 -14.39 1.28 -22.50
CA ILE A 7 -15.86 1.39 -22.44
C ILE A 7 -16.32 2.28 -21.27
N ALA A 8 -17.50 2.89 -21.39
CA ALA A 8 -18.14 3.69 -20.34
C ALA A 8 -17.24 4.82 -19.81
N ASN A 9 -17.11 4.98 -18.49
CA ASN A 9 -16.40 6.10 -17.86
C ASN A 9 -14.88 6.07 -18.12
N SER A 10 -14.31 4.90 -18.44
CA SER A 10 -12.89 4.76 -18.77
C SER A 10 -12.45 5.47 -20.06
N ARG A 11 -13.41 5.97 -20.86
CA ARG A 11 -13.13 6.76 -22.08
C ARG A 11 -12.79 8.22 -21.80
N TYR A 12 -13.12 8.71 -20.62
CA TYR A 12 -12.98 10.13 -20.26
C TYR A 12 -11.81 10.40 -19.31
N VAL A 13 -11.13 9.34 -18.90
CA VAL A 13 -9.96 9.43 -18.03
C VAL A 13 -8.74 9.85 -18.85
N SER A 14 -8.00 10.82 -18.32
CA SER A 14 -6.87 11.46 -19.01
C SER A 14 -5.55 11.32 -18.26
N THR A 15 -5.59 11.00 -16.97
CA THR A 15 -4.38 10.86 -16.14
C THR A 15 -4.16 9.42 -15.65
N PRO A 16 -2.91 9.02 -15.34
CA PRO A 16 -2.63 7.74 -14.71
C PRO A 16 -3.36 7.55 -13.37
N LEU A 17 -3.50 8.62 -12.58
CA LEU A 17 -4.20 8.58 -11.29
C LEU A 17 -5.70 8.35 -11.46
N GLU A 18 -6.34 9.04 -12.40
CA GLU A 18 -7.74 8.81 -12.74
C GLU A 18 -7.95 7.38 -13.27
N SER A 19 -6.99 6.85 -14.04
CA SER A 19 -7.04 5.46 -14.52
C SER A 19 -6.94 4.47 -13.37
N TRP A 20 -6.02 4.75 -12.43
CA TRP A 20 -5.84 3.95 -11.24
C TRP A 20 -7.09 3.91 -10.36
N LYS A 21 -7.79 5.04 -10.20
CA LYS A 21 -9.04 5.12 -9.45
C LYS A 21 -10.18 4.27 -10.02
N LEU A 22 -10.14 3.92 -11.31
CA LEU A 22 -11.09 2.97 -11.91
C LEU A 22 -10.82 1.52 -11.48
N LEU A 23 -9.57 1.20 -11.14
CA LEU A 23 -9.15 -0.14 -10.72
C LEU A 23 -9.22 -0.30 -9.19
N MET A 24 -8.94 0.79 -8.47
CA MET A 24 -8.94 0.85 -7.02
C MET A 24 -9.68 2.12 -6.59
N SER A 25 -10.97 1.96 -6.29
CA SER A 25 -11.82 3.08 -5.90
C SER A 25 -11.48 3.59 -4.50
N ASP A 26 -11.90 4.81 -4.17
CA ASP A 26 -11.67 5.38 -2.85
C ASP A 26 -12.39 4.54 -1.75
N GLU A 27 -13.55 3.94 -2.06
CA GLU A 27 -14.25 3.01 -1.16
C GLU A 27 -13.44 1.74 -0.90
N MET A 28 -12.84 1.14 -1.95
CA MET A 28 -11.98 -0.05 -1.78
C MET A 28 -10.77 0.25 -0.89
N VAL A 29 -10.16 1.43 -1.04
CA VAL A 29 -9.06 1.85 -0.17
C VAL A 29 -9.55 2.03 1.26
N GLN A 30 -10.72 2.64 1.47
CA GLN A 30 -11.29 2.83 2.79
C GLN A 30 -11.61 1.49 3.49
N ASP A 31 -12.15 0.52 2.75
CA ASP A 31 -12.39 -0.83 3.29
C ASP A 31 -11.08 -1.52 3.68
N LEU A 32 -10.03 -1.35 2.88
CA LEU A 32 -8.69 -1.87 3.18
C LEU A 32 -8.10 -1.22 4.45
N VAL A 33 -8.26 0.10 4.62
CA VAL A 33 -7.88 0.82 5.85
C VAL A 33 -8.62 0.24 7.06
N ASN A 34 -9.95 0.09 6.95
CA ASN A 34 -10.79 -0.38 8.04
C ASN A 34 -10.40 -1.79 8.48
N CYS A 35 -10.32 -2.72 7.54
CA CYS A 35 -9.94 -4.12 7.81
C CYS A 35 -8.52 -4.22 8.41
N THR A 36 -7.58 -3.45 7.87
CA THR A 36 -6.20 -3.40 8.37
C THR A 36 -6.15 -2.85 9.79
N ASN A 37 -6.90 -1.79 10.10
CA ASN A 37 -6.95 -1.20 11.44
C ASN A 37 -7.58 -2.13 12.48
N ILE A 38 -8.62 -2.88 12.11
CA ILE A 38 -9.18 -3.94 12.97
C ILE A 38 -8.10 -4.99 13.29
N ASN A 39 -7.31 -5.41 12.28
CA ASN A 39 -6.24 -6.36 12.53
C ASN A 39 -5.12 -5.77 13.41
N ILE A 40 -4.72 -4.52 13.18
CA ILE A 40 -3.73 -3.83 14.00
C ILE A 40 -4.18 -3.78 15.47
N ALA A 41 -5.43 -3.40 15.73
CA ALA A 41 -6.00 -3.39 17.07
C ALA A 41 -5.99 -4.78 17.72
N SER A 42 -6.24 -5.84 16.96
CA SER A 42 -6.21 -7.21 17.51
C SER A 42 -4.82 -7.71 17.93
N ILE A 43 -3.75 -7.05 17.47
CA ILE A 43 -2.36 -7.43 17.78
C ILE A 43 -1.61 -6.37 18.59
N SER A 44 -2.24 -5.24 18.91
CA SER A 44 -1.58 -4.08 19.53
C SER A 44 -0.93 -4.42 20.87
N ASP A 45 -1.56 -5.29 21.66
CA ASP A 45 -1.10 -5.71 23.00
C ASP A 45 0.23 -6.48 22.95
N ARG A 46 0.62 -6.98 21.77
CA ARG A 46 1.91 -7.66 21.56
C ARG A 46 3.07 -6.68 21.45
N PHE A 47 2.80 -5.38 21.37
CA PHE A 47 3.79 -4.34 21.18
C PHE A 47 3.94 -3.51 22.45
N PRO A 48 5.18 -3.34 22.96
CA PRO A 48 5.41 -2.58 24.20
C PRO A 48 5.18 -1.08 24.04
N ARG A 49 5.12 -0.58 22.79
CA ARG A 49 4.91 0.84 22.48
C ARG A 49 3.73 0.97 21.53
N GLU A 50 2.75 1.79 21.91
CA GLU A 50 1.58 2.08 21.09
C GLU A 50 1.94 2.51 19.66
N ARG A 51 2.99 3.33 19.52
CA ARG A 51 3.44 3.83 18.22
C ARG A 51 3.87 2.72 17.24
N ASP A 52 4.32 1.57 17.74
CA ASP A 52 4.81 0.47 16.91
C ASP A 52 3.64 -0.35 16.31
N ALA A 53 2.44 -0.20 16.88
CA ALA A 53 1.18 -0.77 16.40
C ALA A 53 0.12 0.30 16.09
N LYS A 54 0.55 1.46 15.60
CA LYS A 54 -0.37 2.57 15.27
C LYS A 54 -1.26 2.21 14.08
N SER A 55 -2.55 2.55 14.14
CA SER A 55 -3.48 2.46 13.02
C SER A 55 -2.99 3.22 11.78
N THR A 56 -3.35 2.74 10.59
CA THR A 56 -3.07 3.39 9.31
C THR A 56 -4.19 4.34 8.90
N THR A 57 -3.85 5.30 8.05
CA THR A 57 -4.79 6.21 7.38
C THR A 57 -4.87 5.89 5.90
N GLU A 58 -5.87 6.45 5.21
CA GLU A 58 -6.01 6.36 3.75
C GLU A 58 -4.77 6.90 3.03
N ALA A 59 -4.26 8.06 3.46
CA ALA A 59 -3.05 8.66 2.89
C ALA A 59 -1.81 7.77 3.06
N GLU A 60 -1.62 7.19 4.25
CA GLU A 60 -0.52 6.27 4.51
C GLU A 60 -0.66 4.99 3.68
N LEU A 61 -1.88 4.46 3.52
CA LEU A 61 -2.12 3.25 2.74
C LEU A 61 -1.93 3.48 1.25
N LYS A 62 -2.34 4.64 0.72
CA LYS A 62 -2.05 5.05 -0.67
C LYS A 62 -0.54 5.18 -0.90
N ALA A 63 0.20 5.77 0.05
CA ALA A 63 1.65 5.85 -0.01
C ALA A 63 2.31 4.45 0.03
N PHE A 64 1.81 3.55 0.88
CA PHE A 64 2.23 2.15 0.94
C PHE A 64 2.03 1.40 -0.38
N ILE A 65 0.84 1.55 -1.00
CA ILE A 65 0.54 0.96 -2.31
C ILE A 65 1.45 1.54 -3.40
N GLY A 66 1.73 2.85 -3.36
CA GLY A 66 2.69 3.49 -4.25
C GLY A 66 4.09 2.86 -4.16
N LEU A 67 4.60 2.64 -2.94
CA LEU A 67 5.87 1.94 -2.73
C LEU A 67 5.84 0.49 -3.23
N LEU A 68 4.71 -0.22 -3.11
CA LEU A 68 4.56 -1.57 -3.69
C LEU A 68 4.65 -1.56 -5.22
N TYR A 69 4.09 -0.57 -5.90
CA TYR A 69 4.24 -0.45 -7.35
C TYR A 69 5.68 -0.19 -7.75
N ILE A 70 6.37 0.72 -7.06
CA ILE A 70 7.79 1.01 -7.33
C ILE A 70 8.64 -0.23 -7.07
N TYR A 71 8.37 -0.95 -5.98
CA TYR A 71 9.02 -2.22 -5.70
C TYR A 71 8.86 -3.24 -6.84
N GLY A 72 7.66 -3.35 -7.40
CA GLY A 72 7.39 -4.19 -8.56
C GLY A 72 8.12 -3.73 -9.84
N VAL A 73 8.16 -2.43 -10.10
CA VAL A 73 8.86 -1.83 -11.25
C VAL A 73 10.34 -2.14 -11.23
N HIS A 74 10.97 -2.05 -10.06
CA HIS A 74 12.40 -2.36 -9.90
C HIS A 74 12.73 -3.86 -9.98
N LYS A 75 11.72 -4.74 -10.14
CA LYS A 75 11.88 -6.20 -10.18
C LYS A 75 12.69 -6.75 -9.00
N SER A 76 12.58 -6.07 -7.87
CA SER A 76 13.35 -6.33 -6.66
C SER A 76 12.83 -7.53 -5.85
N SER A 77 12.09 -8.46 -6.47
CA SER A 77 11.48 -9.61 -5.79
C SER A 77 12.50 -10.58 -5.18
N HIS A 78 13.75 -10.52 -5.63
CA HIS A 78 14.84 -11.39 -5.17
C HIS A 78 15.81 -10.72 -4.20
N VAL A 79 15.62 -9.44 -3.88
CA VAL A 79 16.46 -8.72 -2.92
C VAL A 79 15.74 -8.53 -1.59
N ASN A 80 16.51 -8.29 -0.52
CA ASN A 80 15.87 -7.98 0.74
C ASN A 80 15.17 -6.63 0.61
N ILE A 81 13.91 -6.57 1.03
CA ILE A 81 13.11 -5.36 0.94
C ILE A 81 13.73 -4.18 1.69
N THR A 82 14.56 -4.45 2.70
CA THR A 82 15.29 -3.40 3.44
C THR A 82 16.38 -2.74 2.60
N ASP A 83 16.89 -3.39 1.56
CA ASP A 83 17.95 -2.84 0.70
C ASP A 83 17.43 -1.64 -0.10
N LEU A 84 16.12 -1.57 -0.36
CA LEU A 84 15.47 -0.41 -0.98
C LEU A 84 15.62 0.86 -0.12
N TRP A 85 15.86 0.70 1.19
CA TRP A 85 16.11 1.79 2.14
C TRP A 85 17.59 2.03 2.42
N ALA A 86 18.51 1.39 1.70
CA ALA A 86 19.94 1.54 1.93
C ALA A 86 20.40 3.01 1.80
N THR A 87 21.38 3.40 2.62
CA THR A 87 21.91 4.77 2.70
C THR A 87 23.30 4.91 2.08
N ASP A 88 23.86 3.82 1.57
CA ASP A 88 25.19 3.72 0.96
C ASP A 88 25.22 4.11 -0.52
N GLY A 89 24.11 4.66 -1.03
CA GLY A 89 23.93 5.04 -2.44
C GLY A 89 23.27 3.97 -3.30
N THR A 90 22.99 2.77 -2.76
CA THR A 90 22.31 1.69 -3.49
C THR A 90 20.79 1.67 -3.30
N GLY A 91 20.28 2.38 -2.29
CA GLY A 91 18.85 2.47 -1.99
C GLY A 91 18.09 3.39 -2.94
N ILE A 92 16.76 3.33 -2.88
CA ILE A 92 15.87 4.15 -3.69
C ILE A 92 15.28 5.25 -2.81
N GLU A 93 15.64 6.50 -3.11
CA GLU A 93 15.34 7.64 -2.24
C GLU A 93 13.86 7.78 -1.88
N ILE A 94 12.95 7.46 -2.80
CA ILE A 94 11.51 7.58 -2.55
C ILE A 94 11.01 6.71 -1.39
N PHE A 95 11.64 5.56 -1.14
CA PHE A 95 11.22 4.68 -0.06
C PHE A 95 11.47 5.32 1.31
N ARG A 96 12.68 5.84 1.52
CA ARG A 96 13.11 6.48 2.77
C ARG A 96 12.45 7.84 3.01
N THR A 97 12.08 8.57 1.98
CA THR A 97 11.34 9.84 2.12
C THR A 97 9.84 9.63 2.36
N THR A 98 9.29 8.49 1.93
CA THR A 98 7.85 8.20 2.06
C THR A 98 7.51 7.53 3.39
N MET A 99 8.21 6.45 3.78
CA MET A 99 7.98 5.80 5.08
C MET A 99 9.21 5.05 5.58
N THR A 100 9.26 4.74 6.87
CA THR A 100 10.36 3.93 7.42
C THR A 100 10.25 2.45 7.03
N PRO A 101 11.37 1.71 6.89
CA PRO A 101 11.32 0.29 6.52
C PRO A 101 10.56 -0.54 7.57
N LYS A 102 10.67 -0.17 8.86
CA LYS A 102 9.91 -0.79 9.95
C LYS A 102 8.40 -0.64 9.75
N ARG A 103 7.94 0.57 9.41
CA ARG A 103 6.51 0.83 9.17
C ARG A 103 6.02 0.09 7.93
N PHE A 104 6.82 0.08 6.85
CA PHE A 104 6.48 -0.64 5.64
C PHE A 104 6.28 -2.15 5.90
N ILE A 105 7.24 -2.78 6.56
CA ILE A 105 7.17 -4.21 6.89
C ILE A 105 6.00 -4.49 7.85
N PHE A 106 5.73 -3.58 8.79
CA PHE A 106 4.56 -3.69 9.67
C PHE A 106 3.24 -3.69 8.89
N LEU A 107 3.03 -2.71 8.00
CA LEU A 107 1.84 -2.63 7.17
C LEU A 107 1.71 -3.83 6.23
N LEU A 108 2.82 -4.29 5.64
CA LEU A 108 2.85 -5.49 4.79
C LEU A 108 2.36 -6.74 5.54
N ARG A 109 2.61 -6.85 6.85
CA ARG A 109 2.13 -7.97 7.69
C ARG A 109 0.67 -7.81 8.12
N CYS A 110 0.23 -6.57 8.31
CA CYS A 110 -1.08 -6.25 8.88
C CYS A 110 -2.18 -6.06 7.82
N ILE A 111 -1.82 -5.88 6.55
CA ILE A 111 -2.81 -5.59 5.51
C ILE A 111 -3.85 -6.71 5.38
N ARG A 112 -5.14 -6.35 5.37
CA ARG A 112 -6.26 -7.29 5.27
C ARG A 112 -7.31 -6.78 4.30
N PHE A 113 -7.79 -7.67 3.44
CA PHE A 113 -8.87 -7.40 2.48
C PHE A 113 -10.25 -7.79 2.99
N GLY A 114 -10.37 -8.22 4.25
CA GLY A 114 -11.62 -8.62 4.86
C GLY A 114 -11.58 -8.48 6.37
N ASP A 115 -12.76 -8.42 6.98
CA ASP A 115 -12.91 -8.29 8.43
C ASP A 115 -12.60 -9.62 9.11
N ILE A 116 -11.58 -9.62 9.97
CA ILE A 116 -11.17 -10.80 10.74
C ILE A 116 -12.27 -11.28 11.71
N ARG A 117 -13.21 -10.41 12.08
CA ARG A 117 -14.33 -10.74 12.98
C ARG A 117 -15.40 -11.60 12.30
N ASN A 118 -15.42 -11.62 10.96
CA ASN A 118 -16.42 -12.34 10.17
C ASN A 118 -15.90 -13.72 9.69
N ARG A 119 -14.85 -14.27 10.31
CA ARG A 119 -14.19 -15.50 9.90
C ARG A 119 -14.35 -16.62 10.92
#